data_AF-A0A7K4JV41-F1
#
_entry.id   AF-A0A7K4JV41-F1
#
_cell.length_a   1.000
_cell.length_b   1.000
_cell.length_c   1.000
_cell.angle_alpha   90.00
_cell.angle_beta   90.00
_cell.angle_gamma   90.00
#
_symmetry.space_group_name_H-M   'P 1'
#
loop_
_entity.id
_entity.type
_entity.pdbx_description
1 polymer ?
#
loop_
_entity_poly.entity_id
_entity_poly.type
_entity_poly.pdbx_seq_one_letter_code
_entity_poly.pdbx_strand_id
1 'polypeptide(L)' 'VCTGTDMKLLRPSSPESHYETLRHLYQGCQVVQGNLELTYLPPDANTTFLKDIKEVQGYVLIAENQVSQLE' A
#
# COMPACT_ATOMS: atom_id res chain seq x y z
N VAL A 1 -5.04 8.32 11.23
CA VAL A 1 -3.69 8.70 10.79
C VAL A 1 -2.80 7.47 10.91
N CYS A 2 -1.95 7.18 9.94
CA CYS A 2 -1.01 6.05 9.93
C CYS A 2 0.35 6.50 9.41
N THR A 3 1.39 5.70 9.66
CA THR A 3 2.74 5.94 9.10
C THR A 3 2.89 5.20 7.78
N GLY A 4 3.43 5.89 6.77
CA GLY A 4 3.74 5.34 5.46
C GLY A 4 5.05 4.55 5.44
N THR A 5 5.50 4.15 4.25
CA THR A 5 6.72 3.36 4.04
C THR A 5 7.80 4.15 3.28
N ASP A 6 9.02 3.62 3.26
CA ASP A 6 10.16 4.16 2.50
C ASP A 6 10.97 3.02 1.84
N MET A 7 10.25 2.05 1.28
CA MET A 7 10.81 0.85 0.65
C MET A 7 11.07 1.07 -0.85
N LYS A 8 10.48 2.10 -1.48
CA LYS A 8 10.63 2.39 -2.91
C LYS A 8 10.29 1.14 -3.75
N LEU A 9 11.28 0.59 -4.46
CA LEU A 9 11.15 -0.63 -5.28
C LEU A 9 11.89 -1.84 -4.70
N LEU A 10 12.31 -1.76 -3.43
CA LEU A 10 12.91 -2.90 -2.74
C LEU A 10 11.93 -4.07 -2.75
N ARG A 11 12.35 -5.19 -3.34
CA ARG A 11 11.50 -6.36 -3.53
C ARG A 11 11.24 -7.03 -2.17
N PRO A 12 9.96 -7.24 -1.78
CA PRO A 12 9.63 -7.95 -0.55
C PRO A 12 10.13 -9.40 -0.59
N SER A 13 10.53 -9.93 0.56
CA SER A 13 11.01 -11.31 0.69
C SER A 13 9.89 -12.35 0.60
N SER A 14 8.67 -11.98 0.99
CA SER A 14 7.44 -12.79 0.86
C SER A 14 6.31 -11.92 0.34
N PRO A 15 5.71 -12.23 -0.83
CA PRO A 15 4.55 -11.51 -1.36
C PRO A 15 3.34 -11.53 -0.42
N GLU A 16 3.07 -12.67 0.23
CA GLU A 16 1.93 -12.84 1.13
C GLU A 16 2.10 -11.98 2.39
N SER A 17 3.28 -12.03 3.01
CA SER A 17 3.60 -11.20 4.17
C SER A 17 3.58 -9.70 3.83
N HIS A 18 3.99 -9.34 2.61
CA HIS A 18 3.99 -7.95 2.13
C HIS A 18 2.59 -7.38 2.03
N TYR A 19 1.67 -8.11 1.37
CA TYR A 19 0.27 -7.71 1.28
C TYR A 19 -0.36 -7.54 2.66
N GLU A 20 -0.18 -8.51 3.57
CA GLU A 20 -0.73 -8.40 4.93
C GLU A 20 -0.15 -7.22 5.71
N THR A 21 1.13 -6.89 5.48
CA THR A 21 1.77 -5.71 6.09
C THR A 21 1.11 -4.42 5.59
N LEU A 22 0.93 -4.27 4.27
CA LEU A 22 0.27 -3.09 3.69
C LEU A 22 -1.18 -2.96 4.18
N ARG A 23 -1.93 -4.07 4.21
CA ARG A 23 -3.29 -4.10 4.74
C ARG A 23 -3.32 -3.64 6.19
N HIS A 24 -2.44 -4.16 7.04
CA HIS A 24 -2.40 -3.80 8.46
C HIS A 24 -2.02 -2.32 8.69
N LEU A 25 -1.07 -1.78 7.90
CA LEU A 25 -0.64 -0.39 8.01
C LEU A 25 -1.74 0.60 7.63
N TYR A 26 -2.48 0.30 6.56
CA TYR A 26 -3.37 1.26 5.92
C TYR A 26 -4.86 1.03 6.21
N GLN A 27 -5.26 -0.11 6.78
CA GLN A 27 -6.67 -0.38 7.10
C GLN A 27 -7.24 0.66 8.09
N GLY A 28 -8.29 1.36 7.65
CA GLY A 28 -8.93 2.42 8.43
C GLY A 28 -8.10 3.71 8.51
N CYS A 29 -7.03 3.83 7.74
CA CYS A 29 -6.21 5.04 7.69
C CYS A 29 -6.84 6.11 6.80
N GLN A 30 -6.97 7.33 7.32
CA GLN A 30 -7.46 8.49 6.54
C GLN A 30 -6.35 9.44 6.09
N VAL A 31 -5.23 9.49 6.81
CA VAL A 31 -4.10 10.38 6.53
C VAL A 31 -2.81 9.58 6.70
N VAL A 32 -2.04 9.45 5.63
CA VAL A 32 -0.74 8.78 5.62
C VAL A 32 0.36 9.82 5.89
N GLN A 33 1.02 9.68 7.04
CA GLN A 33 2.24 10.43 7.36
C GLN A 33 3.44 9.75 6.69
N GLY A 34 3.99 10.39 5.66
CA GLY A 34 5.00 9.79 4.79
C GLY A 34 4.38 9.31 3.48
N ASN A 35 4.90 8.21 2.94
CA ASN A 35 4.57 7.78 1.57
C ASN A 35 3.58 6.62 1.57
N LEU A 36 2.69 6.61 0.57
CA LEU A 36 1.87 5.45 0.25
C LEU A 36 2.54 4.67 -0.88
N GLU A 37 3.12 3.51 -0.57
CA GLU A 37 3.84 2.69 -1.56
C GLU A 37 3.09 1.37 -1.79
N LEU A 38 2.43 1.28 -2.93
CA LEU A 38 1.72 0.10 -3.39
C LEU A 38 2.59 -0.56 -4.47
N THR A 39 3.41 -1.52 -4.06
CA THR A 39 4.30 -2.26 -4.96
C THR A 39 4.14 -3.76 -4.81
N TYR A 40 4.37 -4.51 -5.88
CA TYR A 40 4.39 -5.98 -5.87
C TYR A 40 3.11 -6.65 -5.32
N LEU A 41 1.93 -6.01 -5.49
CA LEU A 41 0.65 -6.62 -5.12
C LEU A 41 0.26 -7.76 -6.09
N PRO A 42 -0.15 -8.94 -5.60
CA PRO A 42 -0.61 -10.04 -6.43
C PRO A 42 -1.94 -9.72 -7.14
N PRO A 43 -2.31 -10.43 -8.22
CA PRO A 43 -3.47 -10.08 -9.04
C PRO A 43 -4.82 -10.15 -8.32
N ASP A 44 -4.91 -10.94 -7.25
CA ASP A 44 -6.09 -11.16 -6.42
C ASP A 44 -6.06 -10.37 -5.09
N ALA A 45 -5.11 -9.45 -4.92
CA ALA A 45 -5.04 -8.61 -3.72
C ALA A 45 -6.29 -7.75 -3.56
N ASN A 46 -6.95 -7.86 -2.41
CA ASN A 46 -8.08 -7.01 -2.06
C ASN A 46 -7.55 -5.65 -1.57
N THR A 47 -7.86 -4.58 -2.30
CA THR A 47 -7.35 -3.23 -2.00
C THR A 47 -8.39 -2.32 -1.33
N THR A 48 -9.57 -2.82 -0.95
CA THR A 48 -10.63 -2.05 -0.26
C THR A 48 -10.16 -1.30 0.99
N PHE A 49 -9.06 -1.73 1.62
CA PHE A 49 -8.51 -1.06 2.80
C PHE A 49 -7.94 0.32 2.50
N LEU A 50 -7.72 0.66 1.22
CA LEU A 50 -7.23 1.97 0.76
C LEU A 50 -8.33 3.02 0.66
N LYS A 51 -9.60 2.62 0.53
CA LYS A 51 -10.74 3.52 0.26
C LYS A 51 -10.91 4.66 1.28
N ASP A 52 -10.42 4.45 2.50
CA ASP A 52 -10.56 5.40 3.59
C ASP A 52 -9.48 6.49 3.56
N ILE A 53 -8.40 6.30 2.77
CA ILE A 53 -7.29 7.24 2.64
C ILE A 53 -7.75 8.49 1.89
N LYS A 54 -7.60 9.65 2.52
CA LYS A 54 -7.99 10.96 1.97
C LYS A 54 -6.79 11.85 1.67
N GLU A 55 -5.68 11.64 2.38
CA GLU A 55 -4.48 12.47 2.27
C GLU A 55 -3.22 11.62 2.43
N VAL A 56 -2.21 11.92 1.61
CA VAL A 56 -0.85 11.38 1.72
C VAL A 56 0.10 12.57 1.77
N GLN A 57 0.91 12.67 2.83
CA GLN A 57 1.77 13.83 3.05
C GLN A 57 3.07 13.78 2.23
N GLY A 58 3.55 12.59 1.92
CA GLY A 58 4.69 12.36 1.04
C GLY A 58 4.25 12.18 -0.41
N TYR A 59 4.74 11.12 -1.05
CA TYR A 59 4.31 10.74 -2.40
C TYR A 59 3.46 9.45 -2.39
N VAL A 60 2.81 9.21 -3.52
CA VAL A 60 2.14 7.95 -3.84
C VAL A 60 2.95 7.23 -4.92
N LEU A 61 3.40 6.01 -4.61
CA LEU A 61 4.12 5.14 -5.55
C LEU A 61 3.26 3.92 -5.87
N ILE A 62 2.95 3.73 -7.15
CA ILE A 62 2.22 2.57 -7.67
C ILE A 62 3.07 1.97 -8.79
N ALA A 63 3.68 0.81 -8.54
CA ALA A 63 4.60 0.19 -9.50
C ALA A 63 4.67 -1.33 -9.30
N GLU A 64 4.97 -2.09 -10.36
CA GLU A 64 5.19 -3.55 -10.29
C GLU A 64 4.03 -4.36 -9.68
N ASN A 65 2.80 -3.83 -9.73
CA ASN A 65 1.60 -4.53 -9.25
C ASN A 65 0.97 -5.35 -10.37
N GLN A 66 0.29 -6.44 -9.98
CA GLN A 66 -0.48 -7.30 -10.89
C GLN A 66 -2.00 -7.15 -10.71
N VAL A 67 -2.45 -6.33 -9.76
CA VAL A 67 -3.87 -5.99 -9.57
C VAL A 67 -4.43 -5.29 -10.81
N SER A 68 -5.68 -5.60 -11.16
CA SER A 68 -6.36 -4.98 -12.29
C SER A 68 -6.84 -3.56 -11.99
N GLN A 69 -7.22 -3.29 -10.74
CA GLN A 69 -7.73 -2.00 -10.27
C GLN A 69 -7.41 -1.82 -8.77
N LEU A 70 -7.17 -0.58 -8.37
CA LEU A 70 -7.14 -0.16 -6.97
C LEU A 70 -8.51 0.43 -6.58
N GLU A 71 -9.02 0.05 -5.41
CA GLU A 71 -10.32 0.51 -4.87
C GLU A 71 -10.23 1.73 -3.96
#